data_AF-A0AAW4C3N2-F1
#
_entry.id   AF-A0AAW4C3N2-F1
#
_cell.length_a   1.000
_cell.length_b   1.000
_cell.length_c   1.000
_cell.angle_alpha   90.00
_cell.angle_beta   90.00
_cell.angle_gamma   90.00
#
_symmetry.space_group_name_H-M   'P 1'
#
loop_
_entity.id
_entity.type
_entity.pdbx_description
1 polymer ?
#
loop_
_entity_poly.entity_id
_entity_poly.type
_entity_poly.pdbx_seq_one_letter_code
_entity_poly.pdbx_strand_id
1 'polypeptide(L)'
;DVNKVVTRTYHDGLNRPVREERTLVALDDPKSSTRITRKVWEKTYDTRGRVDSETRFDYLPAAPGSDNTDEQVIALTSRYRYDAWGHRCEEQKTDGVKL
;
A
#
# COMPACT_ATOMS: atom_id res chain seq x y z
N ASP A 1 5.42 -5.33 23.13
CA ASP A 1 5.21 -5.58 21.69
C ASP A 1 6.33 -6.49 21.20
N VAL A 2 5.98 -7.69 20.72
CA VAL A 2 6.94 -8.77 20.41
C VAL A 2 7.77 -8.48 19.16
N ASN A 3 7.32 -7.58 18.27
CA ASN A 3 8.00 -7.28 17.01
C ASN A 3 8.44 -5.82 16.82
N LYS A 4 8.19 -4.94 17.80
CA LYS A 4 8.50 -3.49 17.75
C LYS A 4 7.94 -2.81 16.48
N VAL A 5 6.77 -3.24 16.01
CA VAL A 5 6.12 -2.72 14.80
C VAL A 5 5.15 -1.60 15.19
N VAL A 6 5.27 -0.46 14.53
CA VAL A 6 4.33 0.67 14.71
C VAL A 6 3.50 0.81 13.45
N THR A 7 2.18 0.68 13.56
CA THR A 7 1.24 0.95 12.47
C THR A 7 0.67 2.36 12.61
N ARG A 8 0.65 3.11 11.51
CA ARG A 8 0.04 4.44 11.43
C ARG A 8 -0.96 4.49 10.29
N THR A 9 -2.20 4.83 10.62
CA THR A 9 -3.27 5.06 9.63
C THR A 9 -3.51 6.55 9.48
N TYR A 10 -3.50 7.02 8.24
CA TYR A 10 -3.81 8.38 7.86
C TYR A 10 -5.27 8.47 7.43
N HIS A 11 -5.94 9.53 7.85
CA HIS A 11 -7.33 9.81 7.51
C HIS A 11 -7.43 11.13 6.76
N ASP A 12 -8.42 11.26 5.88
CA ASP A 12 -8.79 12.53 5.27
C ASP A 12 -9.71 13.37 6.19
N GLY A 13 -10.15 14.54 5.69
CA GLY A 13 -11.04 15.44 6.43
C GLY A 13 -12.45 14.89 6.72
N LEU A 14 -12.81 13.75 6.13
CA LEU A 14 -14.07 13.03 6.39
C LEU A 14 -13.83 11.78 7.27
N ASN A 15 -12.66 11.69 7.90
CA ASN A 15 -12.24 10.56 8.72
C ASN A 15 -12.16 9.22 7.97
N ARG A 16 -12.05 9.23 6.64
CA ARG A 16 -11.88 8.01 5.84
C ARG A 16 -10.41 7.62 5.80
N PRO A 17 -10.05 6.35 5.99
CA PRO A 17 -8.66 5.92 6.02
C PRO A 17 -8.08 5.94 4.60
N VAL A 18 -7.07 6.78 4.36
CA VAL A 18 -6.47 6.99 3.02
C VAL A 18 -5.14 6.27 2.82
N ARG A 19 -4.44 5.92 3.91
CA ARG A 19 -3.13 5.26 3.84
C ARG A 19 -2.78 4.58 5.14
N GLU A 20 -2.12 3.44 5.07
CA GLU A 20 -1.44 2.82 6.20
C GLU A 20 0.07 2.79 5.95
N GLU A 21 0.83 3.09 6.99
CA GLU A 21 2.27 2.88 7.04
C GLU A 21 2.63 1.96 8.21
N ARG A 22 3.69 1.19 8.04
CA ARG A 22 4.29 0.37 9.10
C ARG A 22 5.76 0.71 9.26
N THR A 23 6.15 0.98 10.50
CA THR A 23 7.54 1.13 10.89
C THR A 23 8.03 -0.15 11.56
N LEU A 24 9.05 -0.79 11.00
CA LEU A 24 9.69 -2.01 11.50
C LEU A 24 11.22 -1.85 11.55
N VAL A 25 11.90 -2.78 12.20
CA VAL A 25 13.37 -2.88 12.14
C VAL A 25 13.75 -3.40 10.75
N ALA A 26 14.83 -2.87 10.17
CA ALA A 26 15.35 -3.36 8.89
C ALA A 26 15.71 -4.85 9.00
N LEU A 27 15.23 -5.66 8.04
CA LEU A 27 15.33 -7.13 8.09
C LEU A 27 16.65 -7.68 7.55
N ASP A 28 17.46 -6.81 6.93
CA ASP A 28 18.76 -7.10 6.33
C ASP A 28 19.85 -7.36 7.39
N ASP A 29 19.70 -6.81 8.60
CA ASP A 29 20.59 -7.09 9.74
C ASP A 29 19.80 -7.27 11.05
N PRO A 30 19.79 -8.47 11.65
CA PRO A 30 19.08 -8.73 12.92
C PRO A 30 19.66 -7.97 14.13
N LYS A 31 20.85 -7.35 14.00
CA LYS A 31 21.42 -6.47 15.02
C LYS A 31 21.15 -4.98 14.73
N SER A 32 20.55 -4.67 13.59
CA SER A 32 20.22 -3.31 13.20
C SER A 32 19.24 -2.68 14.18
N SER A 33 19.52 -1.45 14.59
CA SER A 33 18.56 -0.58 15.27
C SER A 33 17.82 0.34 14.29
N THR A 34 18.16 0.26 13.00
CA THR A 34 17.57 1.08 11.95
C THR A 34 16.10 0.72 11.79
N ARG A 35 15.26 1.74 11.89
CA ARG A 35 13.82 1.62 11.66
C ARG A 35 13.49 2.12 10.26
N ILE A 36 12.75 1.33 9.52
CA ILE A 36 12.25 1.66 8.18
C ILE A 36 10.74 1.82 8.24
N THR A 37 10.21 2.81 7.53
CA THR A 37 8.77 3.03 7.41
C THR A 37 8.35 2.75 5.97
N ARG A 38 7.40 1.84 5.80
CA ARG A 38 6.87 1.41 4.50
C ARG A 38 5.38 1.72 4.42
N LYS A 39 4.91 2.20 3.26
CA LYS A 39 3.47 2.23 2.97
C LYS A 39 2.99 0.78 2.86
N VAL A 40 1.80 0.47 3.35
CA VAL A 40 1.20 -0.87 3.18
C VAL A 40 0.15 -0.81 2.09
N TRP A 41 -0.71 0.19 2.19
CA TRP A 41 -1.75 0.45 1.21
C TRP A 41 -2.10 1.95 1.18
N GLU A 42 -2.69 2.40 0.07
CA GLU A 42 -3.23 3.74 -0.14
C GLU A 42 -4.56 3.65 -0.89
N LYS A 43 -5.53 4.50 -0.56
CA LYS A 43 -6.85 4.55 -1.20
C LYS A 43 -7.17 5.96 -1.67
N THR A 44 -7.77 6.05 -2.86
CA THR A 44 -8.46 7.26 -3.31
C THR A 44 -9.96 7.06 -3.21
N TYR A 45 -10.68 8.15 -3.02
CA TYR A 45 -12.13 8.13 -2.91
C TYR A 45 -12.75 9.05 -3.96
N ASP A 46 -13.86 8.62 -4.55
CA ASP A 46 -14.66 9.47 -5.42
C ASP A 46 -15.38 10.56 -4.62
N THR A 47 -16.07 11.46 -5.32
CA THR A 47 -16.83 12.57 -4.70
C THR A 47 -17.96 12.11 -3.78
N ARG A 48 -18.39 10.85 -3.89
CA ARG A 48 -19.41 10.22 -3.03
C ARG A 48 -18.79 9.41 -1.88
N GLY A 49 -17.46 9.35 -1.80
CA GLY A 49 -16.73 8.63 -0.78
C GLY A 49 -16.67 7.12 -0.94
N ARG A 50 -16.87 6.62 -2.16
CA ARG A 50 -16.58 5.24 -2.53
C ARG A 50 -15.12 5.13 -2.95
N VAL A 51 -14.50 3.97 -2.75
CA VAL A 51 -13.08 3.78 -3.11
C VAL A 51 -12.94 3.79 -4.63
N ASP A 52 -12.24 4.78 -5.18
CA ASP A 52 -12.00 4.89 -6.62
C ASP A 52 -10.80 4.03 -7.05
N SER A 53 -9.75 4.00 -6.22
CA SER A 53 -8.61 3.10 -6.40
C SER A 53 -8.00 2.68 -5.06
N GLU A 54 -7.33 1.54 -5.07
CA GLU A 54 -6.51 1.05 -3.97
C GLU A 54 -5.16 0.61 -4.53
N THR A 55 -4.08 1.11 -3.93
CA THR A 55 -2.71 0.67 -4.22
C THR A 55 -2.19 -0.10 -3.02
N ARG A 56 -1.67 -1.30 -3.24
CA ARG A 56 -0.89 -2.06 -2.25
C ARG A 56 0.58 -2.01 -2.61
N PHE A 57 1.44 -1.95 -1.59
CA PHE A 57 2.88 -1.82 -1.80
C PHE A 57 3.60 -3.07 -1.31
N ASP A 58 4.34 -3.70 -2.22
CA ASP A 58 5.30 -4.74 -1.90
C ASP A 58 6.73 -4.19 -2.03
N TYR A 59 7.62 -4.73 -1.21
CA TYR A 59 8.99 -4.26 -1.06
C TYR A 59 9.92 -5.45 -1.21
N LEU A 60 10.63 -5.53 -2.34
CA LEU A 60 11.58 -6.58 -2.63
C LEU A 60 13.01 -6.10 -2.33
N PRO A 61 13.83 -6.90 -1.65
CA PRO A 61 15.24 -6.56 -1.46
C PRO A 61 15.95 -6.46 -2.81
N ALA A 62 17.07 -5.73 -2.83
CA ALA A 62 17.95 -5.68 -3.99
C ALA A 62 18.27 -7.10 -4.50
N ALA A 63 18.30 -7.26 -5.82
CA ALA A 63 18.57 -8.56 -6.42
C ALA A 63 20.01 -9.01 -6.06
N PRO A 64 20.23 -10.30 -5.72
CA PRO A 64 21.56 -10.79 -5.41
C PRO A 64 22.53 -10.54 -6.59
N GLY A 65 23.63 -9.84 -6.33
CA GLY A 65 24.64 -9.54 -7.35
C GLY A 65 24.29 -8.39 -8.30
N SER A 66 23.22 -7.61 -8.04
CA SER A 66 23.00 -6.36 -8.76
C SER A 66 23.86 -5.22 -8.20
N ASP A 67 24.34 -4.34 -9.08
CA ASP A 67 25.03 -3.10 -8.69
C ASP A 67 24.10 -2.11 -7.95
N ASN A 68 22.78 -2.34 -8.02
CA ASN A 68 21.78 -1.59 -7.28
C ASN A 68 21.58 -2.21 -5.89
N THR A 69 21.77 -1.42 -4.84
CA THR A 69 21.53 -1.81 -3.45
C THR A 69 20.15 -1.41 -2.95
N ASP A 70 19.38 -0.67 -3.75
CA ASP A 70 18.09 -0.14 -3.34
C ASP A 70 17.00 -1.21 -3.38
N GLU A 71 16.07 -1.10 -2.42
CA GLU A 71 14.85 -1.89 -2.37
C GLU A 71 13.93 -1.53 -3.54
N GLN A 72 13.43 -2.55 -4.23
CA GLN A 72 12.44 -2.37 -5.28
C GLN A 72 11.04 -2.25 -4.67
N VAL A 73 10.38 -1.13 -4.95
CA VAL A 73 8.99 -0.89 -4.52
C VAL A 73 8.03 -1.25 -5.66
N ILE A 74 7.14 -2.20 -5.41
CA ILE A 74 6.08 -2.61 -6.34
C ILE A 74 4.76 -2.00 -5.89
N ALA A 75 4.18 -1.13 -6.72
CA ALA A 75 2.87 -0.52 -6.49
C ALA A 75 1.79 -1.26 -7.30
N LEU A 76 0.91 -1.96 -6.59
CA LEU A 76 -0.16 -2.79 -7.12
C LEU A 76 -1.49 -2.03 -7.03
N THR A 77 -1.85 -1.30 -8.09
CA THR A 77 -3.07 -0.48 -8.13
C THR A 77 -4.25 -1.21 -8.78
N SER A 78 -5.35 -1.36 -8.04
CA SER A 78 -6.67 -1.71 -8.57
C SER A 78 -7.55 -0.46 -8.67
N ARG A 79 -8.44 -0.40 -9.66
CA ARG A 79 -9.43 0.67 -9.85
C ARG A 79 -10.84 0.11 -9.87
N TYR A 80 -11.79 0.85 -9.30
CA TYR A 80 -13.15 0.37 -9.11
C TYR A 80 -14.15 1.31 -9.77
N ARG A 81 -15.19 0.74 -10.40
CA ARG A 81 -16.36 1.50 -10.86
C ARG A 81 -17.61 1.01 -10.17
N TYR A 82 -18.59 1.90 -10.14
CA TYR A 82 -19.84 1.66 -9.44
C TYR A 82 -21.02 1.96 -10.36
N ASP A 83 -22.07 1.15 -10.25
CA ASP A 83 -23.34 1.39 -10.92
C ASP A 83 -24.10 2.56 -10.27
N ALA A 84 -25.28 2.88 -10.83
CA ALA A 84 -26.14 3.95 -10.33
C ALA A 84 -26.73 3.65 -8.94
N TRP A 85 -26.73 2.39 -8.50
CA TRP A 85 -27.17 1.96 -7.17
C TRP A 85 -26.04 1.94 -6.14
N GLY A 86 -24.80 2.21 -6.59
CA GLY A 86 -23.63 2.25 -5.73
C GLY A 86 -22.95 0.90 -5.52
N HIS A 87 -23.36 -0.15 -6.22
CA HIS A 87 -22.65 -1.43 -6.20
C HIS A 87 -21.41 -1.37 -7.08
N ARG A 88 -20.32 -2.00 -6.63
CA ARG A 88 -19.11 -2.14 -7.43
C ARG A 88 -19.42 -3.05 -8.62
N CYS A 89 -19.32 -2.52 -9.83
CA CYS A 89 -19.71 -3.20 -11.07
C CYS A 89 -18.53 -3.47 -12.03
N GLU A 90 -17.36 -2.89 -11.76
CA GLU A 90 -16.12 -3.18 -12.49
C GLU A 90 -14.95 -3.10 -11.51
N GLU A 91 -14.03 -4.05 -11.59
CA GLU A 91 -12.70 -3.98 -10.99
C GLU A 91 -11.64 -4.13 -12.08
N GLN A 92 -10.84 -3.09 -12.31
CA GLN A 92 -9.61 -3.19 -13.07
C GLN A 92 -8.49 -3.61 -12.12
N LYS A 93 -7.95 -4.81 -12.32
CA LYS A 93 -6.82 -5.36 -11.58
C LYS A 93 -5.50 -4.70 -11.97
N THR A 94 -4.46 -5.03 -11.22
CA THR A 94 -3.08 -4.53 -11.37
C THR A 94 -2.46 -4.86 -12.73
N ASP A 95 -2.94 -5.91 -13.39
CA ASP A 95 -2.54 -6.35 -14.74
C ASP A 95 -3.35 -5.69 -15.86
N GLY A 96 -4.29 -4.80 -15.50
CA GLY A 96 -5.19 -4.11 -16.42
C GLY A 96 -6.45 -4.89 -16.81
N VAL A 97 -6.59 -6.15 -16.38
CA VAL A 97 -7.78 -6.97 -16.64
C VAL A 97 -8.97 -6.45 -15.86
N LYS A 98 -10.15 -6.44 -16.49
CA LYS A 98 -11.42 -6.00 -15.91
C LYS A 98 -12.32 -7.19 -15.59
N LEU A 99 -12.90 -7.19 -14.38
CA LEU A 99 -13.90 -8.15 -13.90
C LEU A 99 -15.20 -7.45 -13.49
#